data_AF-A0A0S2SQF8-F1
#
_entry.id   AF-A0A0S2SQF8-F1
#
_cell.length_a   1.000
_cell.length_b   1.000
_cell.length_c   1.000
_cell.angle_alpha   90.00
_cell.angle_beta   90.00
_cell.angle_gamma   90.00
#
_symmetry.space_group_name_H-M   'P 1'
#
loop_
_entity.id
_entity.type
_entity.pdbx_description
1 polymer ?
#
loop_
_entity_poly.entity_id
_entity_poly.type
_entity_poly.pdbx_seq_one_letter_code
_entity_poly.pdbx_strand_id
1 'polypeptide(L)'
;MEPDAFTSTLFKWDPRTVLPTAATTRPNLLEYTVSPPVAHPARALLGGLEDLFHAYGVRYYTAAKVADLGFTANTLLDMKDEELDDMMNSLSQIFRWDLLVGERYGIKAAVRAERRRIDDQEMRRRNLLSTDTTTTNALDALSQEGLSEEPVVQQEKEAVGSTWEVVAAAERRKQQQRKRRMKMKMNHHHENEELEDEEGEEDDGNNNGRGVSCERQREHPFIVTEPGEVARGKKNGLDYLFHLYEQCREFLIQVQHIAKDRGEKCPTKVTNQVFRYAKKAGASYINKPKMRHYVHCYALHCLDEEVSNELRRCFKERGENVGAWRQACYKPLVAIAALQGWDIDAIFNAHPRLSIWYVPTKLRQLCHAERNTNAASSSVSVGTAHLPF
;
A
#
# COMPACT_ATOMS: atom_id res chain seq x y z
N MET A 1 51.51 -32.23 30.60
CA MET A 1 50.81 -33.49 30.32
C MET A 1 49.36 -33.16 30.01
N GLU A 2 49.05 -33.05 28.73
CA GLU A 2 47.74 -33.40 28.13
C GLU A 2 47.71 -34.95 27.96
N PRO A 3 46.63 -35.61 27.49
CA PRO A 3 45.22 -35.20 27.35
C PRO A 3 44.22 -36.30 27.82
N ASP A 4 42.92 -36.00 27.79
CA ASP A 4 41.92 -36.75 26.98
C ASP A 4 40.55 -36.08 27.17
N ALA A 5 39.67 -35.89 26.19
CA ALA A 5 39.70 -35.78 24.74
C ALA A 5 38.22 -35.60 24.37
N PHE A 6 37.93 -34.58 23.56
CA PHE A 6 36.64 -34.34 22.92
C PHE A 6 36.14 -35.57 22.14
N THR A 7 34.81 -35.68 21.96
CA THR A 7 34.25 -35.78 20.59
C THR A 7 32.77 -35.44 20.56
N SER A 8 32.50 -34.25 20.03
CA SER A 8 31.26 -33.89 19.34
C SER A 8 31.13 -34.72 18.06
N THR A 9 29.90 -34.99 17.60
CA THR A 9 29.35 -34.56 16.30
C THR A 9 28.44 -35.55 15.56
N LEU A 10 27.48 -34.93 14.85
CA LEU A 10 27.00 -35.28 13.51
C LEU A 10 25.92 -36.37 13.38
N PHE A 11 24.67 -35.95 13.62
CA PHE A 11 23.53 -36.45 12.83
C PHE A 11 23.75 -36.09 11.36
N LYS A 12 24.26 -37.03 10.58
CA LYS A 12 24.48 -36.90 9.14
C LYS A 12 23.39 -37.65 8.39
N TRP A 13 22.59 -36.89 7.65
CA TRP A 13 21.61 -37.36 6.68
C TRP A 13 22.34 -37.79 5.39
N ASP A 14 22.08 -38.99 4.87
CA ASP A 14 22.33 -39.29 3.44
C ASP A 14 21.47 -40.48 2.95
N PRO A 15 20.68 -40.33 1.87
CA PRO A 15 19.92 -41.39 1.23
C PRO A 15 20.66 -41.96 0.02
N ARG A 16 20.83 -43.30 -0.04
CA ARG A 16 20.86 -44.19 -1.25
C ARG A 16 21.73 -45.42 -0.99
N THR A 17 21.13 -46.61 -0.97
CA THR A 17 21.56 -47.87 -1.67
C THR A 17 20.65 -49.03 -1.20
N VAL A 18 19.71 -49.51 -2.02
CA VAL A 18 19.79 -50.66 -2.96
C VAL A 18 19.88 -52.04 -2.28
N LEU A 19 18.86 -52.88 -2.58
CA LEU A 19 18.55 -54.28 -2.22
C LEU A 19 19.68 -55.31 -2.52
N PRO A 20 19.67 -56.59 -2.01
CA PRO A 20 18.78 -57.63 -2.58
C PRO A 20 18.32 -58.87 -1.74
N THR A 21 17.12 -59.36 -2.11
CA THR A 21 16.55 -60.74 -2.29
C THR A 21 16.66 -61.89 -1.28
N ALA A 22 15.49 -62.49 -0.95
CA ALA A 22 15.04 -63.88 -1.29
C ALA A 22 13.53 -64.05 -0.90
N ALA A 23 12.58 -64.27 -1.84
CA ALA A 23 12.02 -65.55 -2.34
C ALA A 23 11.27 -66.34 -1.22
N THR A 24 10.02 -66.82 -1.28
CA THR A 24 9.07 -67.35 -2.30
C THR A 24 7.70 -67.43 -1.58
N THR A 25 6.51 -67.21 -2.16
CA THR A 25 5.70 -68.22 -2.86
C THR A 25 4.38 -67.57 -3.32
N ARG A 26 4.03 -67.73 -4.60
CA ARG A 26 2.68 -67.56 -5.17
C ARG A 26 2.13 -68.95 -5.52
N PRO A 27 0.81 -69.08 -5.67
CA PRO A 27 0.30 -69.51 -6.97
C PRO A 27 -0.77 -68.56 -7.56
N ASN A 28 -0.72 -68.46 -8.89
CA ASN A 28 -1.62 -67.73 -9.79
C ASN A 28 -2.90 -68.54 -10.08
N LEU A 29 -3.99 -67.87 -10.46
CA LEU A 29 -4.69 -68.15 -11.72
C LEU A 29 -5.67 -67.02 -12.12
N LEU A 30 -5.41 -66.41 -13.29
CA LEU A 30 -6.32 -66.02 -14.41
C LEU A 30 -7.66 -65.31 -14.08
N GLU A 31 -8.17 -64.31 -14.81
CA GLU A 31 -8.08 -64.07 -16.25
C GLU A 31 -8.50 -62.63 -16.60
N TYR A 32 -8.12 -62.29 -17.83
CA TYR A 32 -8.16 -61.04 -18.58
C TYR A 32 -9.57 -60.56 -18.98
N THR A 33 -9.88 -59.27 -18.75
CA THR A 33 -10.77 -58.50 -19.65
C THR A 33 -10.35 -57.03 -19.71
N VAL A 34 -9.89 -56.60 -20.89
CA VAL A 34 -9.73 -55.19 -21.31
C VAL A 34 -11.05 -54.67 -21.87
N SER A 35 -11.53 -53.51 -21.40
CA SER A 35 -12.38 -52.49 -22.08
C SER A 35 -12.86 -51.42 -21.06
N PRO A 36 -13.35 -50.22 -21.44
CA PRO A 36 -12.81 -49.11 -22.24
C PRO A 36 -12.69 -47.82 -21.36
N PRO A 37 -12.30 -46.61 -21.84
CA PRO A 37 -12.13 -45.44 -20.96
C PRO A 37 -13.51 -44.94 -20.52
N VAL A 38 -13.84 -45.13 -19.24
CA VAL A 38 -15.05 -44.55 -18.65
C VAL A 38 -14.80 -43.07 -18.44
N ALA A 39 -15.43 -42.25 -19.28
CA ALA A 39 -15.58 -40.82 -19.02
C ALA A 39 -16.19 -40.64 -17.61
N HIS A 40 -15.42 -40.09 -16.68
CA HIS A 40 -15.84 -39.90 -15.29
C HIS A 40 -17.12 -39.05 -15.19
N PRO A 41 -18.25 -39.58 -14.71
CA PRO A 41 -19.34 -38.77 -14.17
C PRO A 41 -19.21 -38.80 -12.63
N ALA A 42 -18.08 -38.33 -12.11
CA ALA A 42 -17.82 -38.28 -10.65
C ALA A 42 -17.78 -36.85 -10.11
N ARG A 43 -18.27 -35.86 -10.88
CA ARG A 43 -18.13 -34.43 -10.58
C ARG A 43 -19.11 -33.89 -9.52
N ALA A 44 -19.93 -34.73 -8.91
CA ALA A 44 -21.08 -34.28 -8.10
C ALA A 44 -21.08 -34.73 -6.63
N LEU A 45 -20.16 -35.59 -6.17
CA LEU A 45 -20.31 -36.21 -4.85
C LEU A 45 -20.09 -35.22 -3.68
N LEU A 46 -19.30 -34.16 -3.88
CA LEU A 46 -18.98 -33.15 -2.86
C LEU A 46 -19.31 -31.70 -3.30
N GLY A 47 -20.23 -31.52 -4.25
CA GLY A 47 -20.66 -30.18 -4.69
C GLY A 47 -19.51 -29.27 -5.19
N GLY A 48 -18.46 -29.84 -5.76
CA GLY A 48 -17.27 -29.13 -6.26
C GLY A 48 -16.27 -28.71 -5.17
N LEU A 49 -16.49 -29.08 -3.90
CA LEU A 49 -15.60 -28.70 -2.79
C LEU A 49 -14.23 -29.39 -2.84
N GLU A 50 -14.15 -30.58 -3.44
CA GLU A 50 -12.89 -31.29 -3.64
C GLU A 50 -11.95 -30.48 -4.54
N ASP A 51 -12.46 -30.00 -5.68
CA ASP A 51 -11.70 -29.16 -6.61
C ASP A 51 -11.32 -27.82 -5.97
N LEU A 52 -12.24 -27.21 -5.21
CA LEU A 52 -12.02 -25.94 -4.53
C LEU A 52 -10.89 -26.02 -3.50
N PHE A 53 -10.83 -27.12 -2.73
CA PHE A 53 -9.93 -27.24 -1.58
C PHE A 53 -8.63 -28.00 -1.85
N HIS A 54 -8.49 -28.65 -3.01
CA HIS A 54 -7.38 -29.55 -3.35
C HIS A 54 -5.98 -29.01 -3.01
N ALA A 55 -5.72 -27.72 -3.23
CA ALA A 55 -4.42 -27.09 -3.04
C ALA A 55 -4.26 -26.30 -1.72
N TYR A 56 -5.25 -26.34 -0.82
CA TYR A 56 -5.34 -25.39 0.30
C TYR A 56 -5.23 -26.05 1.69
N GLY A 57 -4.78 -27.30 1.76
CA GLY A 57 -4.51 -27.97 3.04
C GLY A 57 -5.76 -28.26 3.87
N VAL A 58 -6.93 -28.34 3.24
CA VAL A 58 -8.18 -28.77 3.89
C VAL A 58 -8.30 -30.29 3.73
N ARG A 59 -8.49 -31.02 4.82
CA ARG A 59 -8.62 -32.48 4.76
C ARG A 59 -9.88 -32.88 4.00
N TYR A 60 -9.83 -34.01 3.32
CA TYR A 60 -10.99 -34.60 2.64
C TYR A 60 -12.18 -34.74 3.60
N TYR A 61 -11.94 -35.20 4.83
CA TYR A 61 -12.97 -35.34 5.86
C TYR A 61 -13.68 -34.00 6.18
N THR A 62 -12.93 -32.90 6.23
CA THR A 62 -13.47 -31.55 6.45
C THR A 62 -14.31 -31.10 5.25
N ALA A 63 -13.82 -31.29 4.03
CA ALA A 63 -14.57 -30.97 2.81
C ALA A 63 -15.88 -31.77 2.70
N ALA A 64 -15.82 -33.08 2.99
CA ALA A 64 -16.98 -33.96 3.00
C ALA A 64 -18.06 -33.51 3.98
N LYS A 65 -17.66 -32.97 5.13
CA LYS A 65 -18.60 -32.54 6.17
C LYS A 65 -19.19 -31.16 5.94
N VAL A 66 -18.44 -30.28 5.30
CA VAL A 66 -19.00 -29.06 4.72
C VAL A 66 -20.06 -29.43 3.66
N ALA A 67 -19.78 -30.44 2.82
CA ALA A 67 -20.76 -30.96 1.85
C ALA A 67 -22.00 -31.60 2.51
N ASP A 68 -21.81 -32.41 3.56
CA ASP A 68 -22.90 -33.04 4.32
C ASP A 68 -23.87 -32.01 4.92
N LEU A 69 -23.37 -30.82 5.26
CA LEU A 69 -24.16 -29.70 5.78
C LEU A 69 -24.85 -28.89 4.68
N GLY A 70 -24.76 -29.33 3.43
CA GLY A 70 -25.43 -28.73 2.27
C GLY A 70 -24.67 -27.57 1.64
N PHE A 71 -23.44 -27.28 2.08
CA PHE A 71 -22.61 -26.27 1.42
C PHE A 71 -22.06 -26.80 0.10
N THR A 72 -22.12 -25.98 -0.93
CA THR A 72 -21.51 -26.25 -2.24
C THR A 72 -20.38 -25.26 -2.49
N ALA A 73 -19.52 -25.52 -3.47
CA ALA A 73 -18.49 -24.57 -3.88
C ALA A 73 -19.09 -23.20 -4.23
N ASN A 74 -20.23 -23.16 -4.94
CA ASN A 74 -20.92 -21.91 -5.28
C ASN A 74 -21.43 -21.19 -4.04
N THR A 75 -22.03 -21.92 -3.09
CA THR A 75 -22.49 -21.34 -1.82
C THR A 75 -21.35 -20.67 -1.07
N LEU A 76 -20.19 -21.32 -0.97
CA LEU A 76 -19.01 -20.73 -0.33
C LEU A 76 -18.46 -19.53 -1.10
N LEU A 77 -18.54 -19.55 -2.43
CA LEU A 77 -18.13 -18.45 -3.30
C LEU A 77 -19.05 -17.23 -3.21
N ASP A 78 -20.26 -17.36 -2.68
CA ASP A 78 -21.15 -16.22 -2.44
C ASP A 78 -21.03 -15.62 -1.02
N MET A 79 -20.43 -16.37 -0.06
CA MET A 79 -20.33 -15.96 1.34
C MET A 79 -19.21 -14.95 1.64
N LYS A 80 -19.48 -13.88 2.38
CA LYS A 80 -18.42 -12.95 2.82
C LYS A 80 -17.40 -13.63 3.75
N ASP A 81 -16.22 -13.02 3.89
CA ASP A 81 -15.17 -13.57 4.76
C ASP A 81 -15.65 -13.73 6.21
N GLU A 82 -16.51 -12.81 6.68
CA GLU A 82 -17.13 -12.86 8.00
C GLU A 82 -18.11 -14.03 8.12
N GLU A 83 -18.92 -14.28 7.07
CA GLU A 83 -19.88 -15.40 7.02
C GLU A 83 -19.16 -16.76 6.97
N LEU A 84 -18.00 -16.83 6.31
CA LEU A 84 -17.14 -18.00 6.33
C LEU A 84 -16.57 -18.25 7.73
N ASP A 85 -16.17 -17.19 8.44
CA ASP A 85 -15.71 -17.28 9.82
C ASP A 85 -16.83 -17.77 10.76
N ASP A 86 -18.05 -17.25 10.61
CA ASP A 86 -19.23 -17.69 11.37
C ASP A 86 -19.62 -19.14 11.08
N MET A 87 -19.55 -19.57 9.81
CA MET A 87 -19.74 -20.96 9.42
C MET A 87 -18.68 -21.86 10.08
N MET A 88 -17.39 -21.52 9.97
CA MET A 88 -16.31 -22.31 10.58
C MET A 88 -16.41 -22.36 12.11
N ASN A 89 -16.87 -21.27 12.73
CA ASN A 89 -17.15 -21.23 14.15
C ASN A 89 -18.32 -22.14 14.51
N SER A 90 -19.39 -22.12 13.72
CA SER A 90 -20.54 -23.02 13.88
C SER A 90 -20.14 -24.50 13.74
N LEU A 91 -19.28 -24.84 12.78
CA LEU A 91 -18.69 -26.19 12.64
C LEU A 91 -17.97 -26.61 13.92
N SER A 92 -17.16 -25.72 14.50
CA SER A 92 -16.41 -26.04 15.72
C SER A 92 -17.23 -26.05 17.01
N GLN A 93 -18.23 -25.17 17.12
CA GLN A 93 -18.98 -24.96 18.36
C GLN A 93 -20.22 -25.85 18.44
N ILE A 94 -20.98 -25.94 17.35
CA ILE A 94 -22.27 -26.65 17.30
C ILE A 94 -22.01 -28.13 17.04
N PHE A 95 -21.17 -28.43 16.05
CA PHE A 95 -20.88 -29.81 15.64
C PHE A 95 -19.66 -30.41 16.35
N ARG A 96 -19.04 -29.65 17.28
CA ARG A 96 -17.84 -30.03 18.04
C ARG A 96 -16.70 -30.55 17.16
N TRP A 97 -16.59 -30.00 15.95
CA TRP A 97 -15.59 -30.41 14.98
C TRP A 97 -14.23 -29.78 15.26
N ASP A 98 -13.19 -30.61 15.34
CA ASP A 98 -11.81 -30.14 15.47
C ASP A 98 -11.27 -29.66 14.11
N LEU A 99 -11.53 -28.38 13.83
CA LEU A 99 -11.08 -27.70 12.62
C LEU A 99 -9.71 -27.09 12.91
N LEU A 100 -8.67 -27.65 12.28
CA LEU A 100 -7.30 -27.19 12.50
C LEU A 100 -7.16 -25.73 12.07
N VAL A 101 -6.25 -25.01 12.73
CA VAL A 101 -5.95 -23.61 12.38
C VAL A 101 -5.58 -23.48 10.90
N GLY A 102 -4.77 -24.40 10.39
CA GLY A 102 -4.39 -24.44 8.97
C GLY A 102 -5.58 -24.64 8.03
N GLU A 103 -6.57 -25.45 8.41
CA GLU A 103 -7.78 -25.68 7.59
C GLU A 103 -8.67 -24.43 7.55
N ARG A 104 -8.75 -23.67 8.65
CA ARG A 104 -9.48 -22.39 8.68
C ARG A 104 -8.91 -21.38 7.70
N TYR A 105 -7.59 -21.27 7.66
CA TYR A 105 -6.91 -20.43 6.67
C TYR A 105 -7.05 -21.01 5.26
N GLY A 106 -6.96 -22.33 5.11
CA GLY A 106 -7.12 -23.05 3.85
C GLY A 106 -8.47 -22.79 3.18
N ILE A 107 -9.58 -22.92 3.92
CA ILE A 107 -10.94 -22.66 3.41
C ILE A 107 -11.06 -21.22 2.89
N LYS A 108 -10.61 -20.23 3.68
CA LYS A 108 -10.64 -18.81 3.26
C LYS A 108 -9.74 -18.53 2.07
N ALA A 109 -8.55 -19.13 2.03
CA ALA A 109 -7.60 -18.96 0.93
C ALA A 109 -8.16 -19.52 -0.38
N ALA A 110 -8.78 -20.71 -0.32
CA ALA A 110 -9.42 -21.36 -1.46
C ALA A 110 -10.53 -20.49 -2.06
N VAL A 111 -11.47 -20.03 -1.23
CA VAL A 111 -12.58 -19.19 -1.69
C VAL A 111 -12.08 -17.87 -2.28
N ARG A 112 -11.12 -17.20 -1.62
CA ARG A 112 -10.54 -15.95 -2.12
C ARG A 112 -9.78 -16.13 -3.43
N ALA A 113 -9.09 -17.24 -3.62
CA ALA A 113 -8.37 -17.52 -4.85
C ALA A 113 -9.32 -17.83 -6.00
N GLU A 114 -10.38 -18.59 -5.74
CA GLU A 114 -11.35 -18.95 -6.77
C GLU A 114 -12.22 -17.75 -7.19
N ARG A 115 -12.57 -16.85 -6.27
CA ARG A 115 -13.18 -15.54 -6.62
C ARG A 115 -12.29 -14.72 -7.54
N ARG A 116 -10.99 -14.61 -7.23
CA ARG A 116 -10.02 -13.91 -8.08
C ARG A 116 -9.94 -14.55 -9.47
N ARG A 117 -9.98 -15.87 -9.56
CA ARG A 117 -9.99 -16.61 -10.83
C ARG A 117 -11.24 -16.30 -11.67
N ILE A 118 -12.41 -16.23 -11.04
CA ILE A 118 -13.68 -15.91 -11.71
C ILE A 118 -13.68 -14.46 -12.21
N ASP A 119 -13.25 -13.51 -11.39
CA ASP A 119 -13.16 -12.09 -11.76
C ASP A 119 -12.21 -11.88 -12.97
N ASP A 120 -11.06 -12.54 -12.97
CA ASP A 120 -10.11 -12.51 -14.09
C ASP A 120 -10.70 -13.13 -15.37
N GLN A 121 -11.46 -14.22 -15.24
CA GLN A 121 -12.13 -14.89 -16.36
C GLN A 121 -13.27 -14.04 -16.94
N GLU A 122 -14.03 -13.35 -16.09
CA GLU A 122 -15.10 -12.44 -16.50
C GLU A 122 -14.52 -11.18 -17.17
N MET A 123 -13.39 -10.66 -16.67
CA MET A 123 -12.68 -9.55 -17.31
C MET A 123 -12.16 -9.95 -18.70
N ARG A 124 -11.65 -11.18 -18.86
CA ARG A 124 -11.27 -11.73 -20.17
C ARG A 124 -12.46 -11.89 -21.11
N ARG A 125 -13.63 -12.37 -20.64
CA ARG A 125 -14.86 -12.43 -21.47
C ARG A 125 -15.33 -11.04 -21.90
N ARG A 126 -15.33 -10.05 -21.00
CA ARG A 126 -15.68 -8.66 -21.33
C ARG A 126 -14.74 -8.03 -22.36
N ASN A 127 -13.44 -8.37 -22.29
CA ASN A 127 -12.47 -7.91 -23.28
C ASN A 127 -12.67 -8.58 -24.65
N LEU A 128 -12.98 -9.88 -24.71
CA LEU A 128 -13.25 -10.58 -25.96
C LEU A 128 -14.51 -10.07 -26.65
N LEU A 129 -15.60 -9.84 -25.90
CA LEU A 129 -16.84 -9.26 -26.43
C LEU A 129 -16.68 -7.81 -26.93
N SER A 130 -15.71 -7.05 -26.41
CA SER A 130 -15.38 -5.70 -26.91
C SER A 130 -14.56 -5.72 -28.22
N THR A 131 -13.95 -6.86 -28.55
CA THR A 131 -13.10 -6.97 -29.74
C THR A 131 -13.95 -7.21 -30.99
N ASP A 132 -15.06 -7.95 -30.87
CA ASP A 132 -15.96 -8.25 -31.99
C ASP A 132 -16.73 -7.04 -32.52
N THR A 133 -16.96 -5.99 -31.71
CA THR A 133 -17.64 -4.76 -32.18
C THR A 133 -16.69 -3.81 -32.94
N THR A 134 -15.37 -4.03 -32.88
CA THR A 134 -14.39 -3.12 -33.50
C THR A 134 -14.04 -3.54 -34.94
N THR A 135 -14.31 -4.78 -35.33
CA THR A 135 -13.96 -5.32 -36.65
C THR A 135 -14.93 -4.91 -37.77
N THR A 136 -16.11 -4.37 -37.45
CA THR A 136 -17.09 -3.94 -38.48
C THR A 136 -16.94 -2.48 -38.92
N ASN A 137 -16.16 -1.66 -38.20
CA ASN A 137 -16.09 -0.20 -38.44
C ASN A 137 -14.80 0.27 -39.14
N ALA A 138 -13.99 -0.67 -39.66
CA ALA A 138 -12.67 -0.38 -40.22
C ALA A 138 -12.57 -0.55 -41.75
N LEU A 139 -13.69 -0.39 -42.48
CA LEU A 139 -13.70 -0.43 -43.95
C LEU A 139 -14.13 0.88 -44.63
N ASP A 140 -14.34 1.97 -43.89
CA ASP A 140 -14.84 3.23 -44.45
C ASP A 140 -13.85 4.39 -44.32
N ALA A 141 -12.58 4.16 -44.67
CA ALA A 141 -11.51 5.15 -44.57
C ALA A 141 -10.66 5.23 -45.85
N LEU A 142 -11.31 5.23 -47.02
CA LEU A 142 -10.68 5.45 -48.33
C LEU A 142 -11.61 6.24 -49.25
N SER A 143 -11.57 7.59 -49.16
CA SER A 143 -11.71 8.46 -50.34
C SER A 143 -11.47 9.95 -50.04
N GLN A 144 -10.48 10.49 -50.78
CA GLN A 144 -10.29 11.87 -51.29
C GLN A 144 -9.90 12.95 -50.28
N GLU A 145 -8.65 13.45 -50.23
CA GLU A 145 -7.90 14.29 -51.19
C GLU A 145 -8.53 15.66 -51.49
N GLY A 146 -7.80 16.76 -51.17
CA GLY A 146 -7.91 18.05 -51.89
C GLY A 146 -8.06 19.35 -51.09
N LEU A 147 -6.92 19.99 -50.76
CA LEU A 147 -6.56 21.43 -50.90
C LEU A 147 -7.46 22.62 -50.40
N SER A 148 -6.82 23.42 -49.54
CA SER A 148 -6.69 24.91 -49.47
C SER A 148 -7.85 25.91 -49.22
N GLU A 149 -7.51 26.85 -48.32
CA GLU A 149 -7.87 28.28 -48.17
C GLU A 149 -9.25 28.73 -47.59
N GLU A 150 -9.14 29.81 -46.81
CA GLU A 150 -10.07 30.45 -45.86
C GLU A 150 -10.87 31.61 -46.56
N PRO A 151 -11.69 32.45 -45.89
CA PRO A 151 -13.05 32.24 -45.37
C PRO A 151 -14.06 33.34 -45.84
N VAL A 152 -15.32 33.03 -46.19
CA VAL A 152 -16.39 34.07 -46.24
C VAL A 152 -17.78 33.53 -45.87
N VAL A 153 -18.44 34.33 -45.03
CA VAL A 153 -19.81 34.30 -44.51
C VAL A 153 -20.88 34.30 -45.61
N GLN A 154 -21.87 33.39 -45.57
CA GLN A 154 -23.30 33.77 -45.59
C GLN A 154 -24.26 32.61 -45.28
N GLN A 155 -25.21 32.98 -44.41
CA GLN A 155 -26.45 32.35 -43.93
C GLN A 155 -27.31 31.79 -45.10
N GLU A 156 -28.01 30.66 -44.99
CA GLU A 156 -29.35 30.57 -44.39
C GLU A 156 -29.87 29.09 -44.32
N LYS A 157 -30.55 28.75 -43.20
CA LYS A 157 -31.82 27.96 -43.06
C LYS A 157 -31.95 26.61 -43.82
N GLU A 158 -32.27 25.44 -43.24
CA GLU A 158 -33.19 25.04 -42.16
C GLU A 158 -32.87 23.60 -41.67
N ALA A 159 -33.49 23.23 -40.53
CA ALA A 159 -33.92 21.88 -40.12
C ALA A 159 -33.17 21.16 -38.98
N VAL A 160 -33.85 21.16 -37.82
CA VAL A 160 -34.12 20.00 -36.94
C VAL A 160 -32.93 19.32 -36.24
N GLY A 161 -32.85 19.51 -34.92
CA GLY A 161 -32.62 18.41 -33.97
C GLY A 161 -31.23 18.25 -33.34
N SER A 162 -31.14 18.62 -32.05
CA SER A 162 -30.23 18.07 -31.02
C SER A 162 -28.71 18.21 -31.19
N THR A 163 -28.18 19.41 -30.91
CA THR A 163 -26.73 19.72 -30.88
C THR A 163 -26.12 19.73 -29.46
N TRP A 164 -26.85 19.39 -28.40
CA TRP A 164 -26.38 19.52 -27.01
C TRP A 164 -25.86 18.21 -26.38
N GLU A 165 -25.99 17.07 -27.05
CA GLU A 165 -25.58 15.76 -26.52
C GLU A 165 -24.18 15.33 -26.97
N VAL A 166 -23.72 15.80 -28.14
CA VAL A 166 -22.43 15.43 -28.74
C VAL A 166 -21.24 16.10 -28.04
N VAL A 167 -21.41 17.32 -27.53
CA VAL A 167 -20.36 18.06 -26.82
C VAL A 167 -20.09 17.47 -25.42
N ALA A 168 -21.14 17.06 -24.71
CA ALA A 168 -21.01 16.42 -23.39
C ALA A 168 -20.38 15.02 -23.45
N ALA A 169 -20.63 14.26 -24.52
CA ALA A 169 -20.02 12.96 -24.75
C ALA A 169 -18.52 13.07 -25.06
N ALA A 170 -18.10 14.09 -25.82
CA ALA A 170 -16.70 14.33 -26.16
C ALA A 170 -15.85 14.74 -24.95
N GLU A 171 -16.38 15.57 -24.04
CA GLU A 171 -15.70 15.94 -22.80
C GLU A 171 -15.55 14.78 -21.81
N ARG A 172 -16.60 13.95 -21.67
CA ARG A 172 -16.56 12.75 -20.81
C ARG A 172 -15.53 11.73 -21.31
N ARG A 173 -15.38 11.56 -22.63
CA ARG A 173 -14.38 10.66 -23.23
C ARG A 173 -12.94 11.14 -22.99
N LYS A 174 -12.69 12.46 -23.09
CA LYS A 174 -11.37 13.07 -22.75
C LYS A 174 -11.01 12.92 -21.26
N GLN A 175 -11.98 13.06 -20.35
CA GLN A 175 -11.75 12.85 -18.91
C GLN A 175 -11.49 11.38 -18.55
N GLN A 176 -12.20 10.43 -19.17
CA GLN A 176 -11.99 9.00 -18.96
C GLN A 176 -10.64 8.52 -19.51
N GLN A 177 -10.19 9.05 -20.64
CA GLN A 177 -8.90 8.73 -21.25
C GLN A 177 -7.72 9.31 -20.43
N ARG A 178 -7.90 10.48 -19.79
CA ARG A 178 -6.91 11.08 -18.88
C ARG A 178 -6.79 10.30 -17.55
N LYS A 179 -7.90 9.76 -17.02
CA LYS A 179 -7.88 8.83 -15.86
C LYS A 179 -7.24 7.48 -16.19
N ARG A 180 -7.43 6.94 -17.40
CA ARG A 180 -6.76 5.71 -17.86
C ARG A 180 -5.25 5.89 -18.07
N ARG A 181 -4.81 7.04 -18.62
CA ARG A 181 -3.37 7.37 -18.74
C ARG A 181 -2.67 7.55 -17.40
N MET A 182 -3.33 8.12 -16.38
CA MET A 182 -2.77 8.19 -15.02
C MET A 182 -2.69 6.82 -14.34
N LYS A 183 -3.64 5.91 -14.60
CA LYS A 183 -3.66 4.56 -14.01
C LYS A 183 -2.61 3.61 -14.63
N MET A 184 -2.29 3.78 -15.92
CA MET A 184 -1.20 3.02 -16.57
C MET A 184 0.19 3.56 -16.24
N LYS A 185 0.31 4.86 -15.91
CA LYS A 185 1.60 5.49 -15.56
C LYS A 185 2.06 5.20 -14.12
N MET A 186 1.22 4.56 -13.30
CA MET A 186 1.61 4.01 -12.00
C MET A 186 2.23 2.60 -12.08
N ASN A 187 2.20 1.94 -13.25
CA ASN A 187 2.64 0.55 -13.41
C ASN A 187 3.93 0.37 -14.23
N HIS A 188 4.60 1.46 -14.62
CA HIS A 188 5.87 1.39 -15.35
C HIS A 188 6.74 2.62 -15.07
N HIS A 189 7.35 2.64 -13.89
CA HIS A 189 8.59 3.37 -13.67
C HIS A 189 9.31 2.74 -12.46
N HIS A 190 10.05 1.66 -12.73
CA HIS A 190 11.09 1.21 -11.84
C HIS A 190 12.18 0.53 -12.65
N GLU A 191 12.95 1.32 -13.39
CA GLU A 191 14.29 0.90 -13.78
C GLU A 191 15.22 2.10 -13.61
N ASN A 192 16.27 1.85 -12.84
CA ASN A 192 17.44 2.68 -12.58
C ASN A 192 17.37 3.71 -11.43
N GLU A 193 17.42 3.23 -10.18
CA GLU A 193 18.27 3.85 -9.16
C GLU A 193 19.03 2.74 -8.42
N GLU A 194 20.31 2.99 -8.22
CA GLU A 194 21.37 2.10 -7.74
C GLU A 194 21.14 1.51 -6.35
N LEU A 195 21.77 0.34 -6.19
CA LEU A 195 21.89 -0.51 -5.01
C LEU A 195 22.42 0.27 -3.78
N GLU A 196 21.66 0.27 -2.69
CA GLU A 196 22.21 0.39 -1.33
C GLU A 196 21.48 -0.58 -0.39
N ASP A 197 22.10 -1.76 -0.25
CA ASP A 197 22.09 -2.74 0.85
C ASP A 197 20.81 -2.89 1.71
N GLU A 198 20.03 -3.91 1.35
CA GLU A 198 19.12 -4.63 2.25
C GLU A 198 19.94 -5.45 3.26
N GLU A 199 20.00 -5.02 4.52
CA GLU A 199 20.36 -5.91 5.62
C GLU A 199 19.13 -6.26 6.48
N GLY A 200 18.69 -7.50 6.29
CA GLY A 200 18.13 -8.44 7.27
C GLY A 200 17.22 -7.90 8.36
N GLU A 201 15.89 -8.02 8.16
CA GLU A 201 14.95 -8.09 9.26
C GLU A 201 15.09 -9.46 9.96
N GLU A 202 15.91 -9.53 11.01
CA GLU A 202 15.83 -10.61 11.99
C GLU A 202 14.64 -10.35 12.92
N ASP A 203 13.53 -11.02 12.60
CA ASP A 203 12.37 -11.20 13.47
C ASP A 203 12.77 -12.09 14.65
N ASP A 204 13.25 -11.46 15.72
CA ASP A 204 13.58 -12.16 16.95
C ASP A 204 12.27 -12.50 17.68
N GLY A 205 11.78 -13.71 17.41
CA GLY A 205 10.64 -14.32 18.06
C GLY A 205 10.91 -14.56 19.54
N ASN A 206 9.90 -14.23 20.36
CA ASN A 206 9.39 -15.03 21.49
C ASN A 206 8.84 -14.13 22.61
N ASN A 207 7.51 -13.99 22.68
CA ASN A 207 6.80 -14.33 23.92
C ASN A 207 5.28 -14.49 23.71
N ASN A 208 4.83 -15.73 23.86
CA ASN A 208 3.56 -16.19 24.43
C ASN A 208 2.27 -15.36 24.25
N GLY A 209 1.36 -15.89 23.42
CA GLY A 209 0.12 -16.45 23.95
C GLY A 209 -0.88 -15.50 24.59
N ARG A 210 -1.52 -14.64 23.77
CA ARG A 210 -2.95 -14.32 23.88
C ARG A 210 -3.37 -13.60 22.61
N GLY A 211 -4.11 -14.32 21.76
CA GLY A 211 -4.76 -13.76 20.57
C GLY A 211 -5.86 -12.80 20.98
N VAL A 212 -5.48 -11.56 21.28
CA VAL A 212 -6.35 -10.42 21.02
C VAL A 212 -6.03 -10.04 19.58
N SER A 213 -7.01 -10.21 18.70
CA SER A 213 -7.04 -9.52 17.43
C SER A 213 -6.96 -8.02 17.73
N CYS A 214 -5.75 -7.48 17.85
CA CYS A 214 -5.52 -6.04 17.83
C CYS A 214 -5.68 -5.63 16.38
N GLU A 215 -6.95 -5.62 15.93
CA GLU A 215 -7.39 -4.92 14.75
C GLU A 215 -6.64 -3.59 14.74
N ARG A 216 -5.80 -3.36 13.71
CA ARG A 216 -5.01 -2.12 13.61
C ARG A 216 -6.01 -0.99 13.62
N GLN A 217 -6.26 -0.39 14.79
CA GLN A 217 -7.19 0.71 14.97
C GLN A 217 -6.68 1.83 14.08
N ARG A 218 -7.26 1.92 12.88
CA ARG A 218 -6.88 2.91 11.89
C ARG A 218 -7.23 4.26 12.51
N GLU A 219 -6.23 5.07 12.77
CA GLU A 219 -6.45 6.38 13.34
C GLU A 219 -7.40 7.20 12.48
N HIS A 220 -8.16 8.04 13.17
CA HIS A 220 -9.01 9.00 12.53
C HIS A 220 -8.16 9.97 11.68
N PRO A 221 -8.62 10.30 10.46
CA PRO A 221 -7.89 11.21 9.60
C PRO A 221 -7.86 12.61 10.22
N PHE A 222 -6.78 13.34 9.96
CA PHE A 222 -6.65 14.73 10.39
C PHE A 222 -7.59 15.64 9.59
N ILE A 223 -8.05 16.71 10.24
CA ILE A 223 -8.71 17.86 9.62
C ILE A 223 -7.98 19.14 10.01
N VAL A 224 -8.10 20.19 9.20
CA VAL A 224 -7.55 21.50 9.55
C VAL A 224 -8.37 22.05 10.71
N THR A 225 -7.72 22.36 11.82
CA THR A 225 -8.33 22.97 13.01
C THR A 225 -7.59 24.23 13.39
N GLU A 226 -8.34 25.18 13.96
CA GLU A 226 -7.76 26.35 14.60
C GLU A 226 -6.93 25.97 15.85
N PRO A 227 -6.02 26.85 16.29
CA PRO A 227 -5.28 26.65 17.53
C PRO A 227 -6.24 26.49 18.72
N GLY A 228 -6.12 25.39 19.45
CA GLY A 228 -6.97 25.07 20.60
C GLY A 228 -8.34 24.46 20.24
N GLU A 229 -8.67 24.32 18.95
CA GLU A 229 -9.92 23.70 18.53
C GLU A 229 -9.82 22.18 18.55
N VAL A 230 -10.75 21.55 19.26
CA VAL A 230 -10.93 20.09 19.24
C VAL A 230 -11.70 19.69 17.98
N ALA A 231 -11.12 18.79 17.19
CA ALA A 231 -11.79 18.23 16.01
C ALA A 231 -13.10 17.53 16.40
N ARG A 232 -14.17 17.81 15.66
CA ARG A 232 -15.49 17.20 15.88
C ARG A 232 -15.60 15.84 15.20
N GLY A 233 -16.29 14.91 15.87
CA GLY A 233 -16.58 13.57 15.34
C GLY A 233 -15.36 12.65 15.29
N LYS A 234 -15.37 11.67 14.36
CA LYS A 234 -14.28 10.69 14.16
C LYS A 234 -13.10 11.29 13.37
N LYS A 235 -12.55 12.40 13.86
CA LYS A 235 -11.47 13.18 13.23
C LYS A 235 -10.45 13.64 14.27
N ASN A 236 -9.21 13.81 13.84
CA ASN A 236 -8.14 14.34 14.69
C ASN A 236 -7.79 15.79 14.29
N GLY A 237 -7.51 16.64 15.28
CA GLY A 237 -7.09 18.03 15.05
C GLY A 237 -5.59 18.19 14.80
N LEU A 238 -5.17 19.37 14.37
CA LEU A 238 -3.76 19.67 14.11
C LEU A 238 -2.94 19.85 15.39
N ASP A 239 -3.54 20.31 16.49
CA ASP A 239 -2.84 20.37 17.78
C ASP A 239 -2.49 18.96 18.28
N TYR A 240 -3.38 17.99 18.07
CA TYR A 240 -3.07 16.59 18.35
C TYR A 240 -1.91 16.08 17.47
N LEU A 241 -1.89 16.45 16.17
CA LEU A 241 -0.76 16.13 15.29
C LEU A 241 0.56 16.68 15.85
N PHE A 242 0.61 17.94 16.29
CA PHE A 242 1.82 18.53 16.86
C PHE A 242 2.19 17.89 18.20
N HIS A 243 1.21 17.53 19.01
CA HIS A 243 1.44 16.78 20.24
C HIS A 243 2.11 15.41 20.00
N LEU A 244 1.83 14.73 18.87
CA LEU A 244 2.53 13.50 18.52
C LEU A 244 4.05 13.70 18.31
N TYR A 245 4.49 14.89 17.88
CA TYR A 245 5.92 15.21 17.76
C TYR A 245 6.57 15.38 19.13
N GLU A 246 5.86 16.01 20.08
CA GLU A 246 6.32 16.09 21.47
C GLU A 246 6.44 14.71 22.11
N GLN A 247 5.46 13.83 21.89
CA GLN A 247 5.56 12.45 22.37
C GLN A 247 6.77 11.72 21.76
N CYS A 248 7.05 11.90 20.47
CA CYS A 248 8.26 11.33 19.85
C CYS A 248 9.55 11.87 20.48
N ARG A 249 9.57 13.13 20.90
CA ARG A 249 10.70 13.73 21.62
C ARG A 249 10.91 13.04 22.97
N GLU A 250 9.85 12.82 23.74
CA GLU A 250 9.93 12.11 25.02
C GLU A 250 10.40 10.65 24.84
N PHE A 251 9.94 9.97 23.79
CA PHE A 251 10.43 8.63 23.46
C PHE A 251 11.91 8.64 23.06
N LEU A 252 12.38 9.65 22.32
CA LEU A 252 13.79 9.78 22.01
C LEU A 252 14.63 9.95 23.28
N ILE A 253 14.20 10.80 24.22
CA ILE A 253 14.90 10.99 25.51
C ILE A 253 15.01 9.66 26.27
N GLN A 254 13.93 8.89 26.33
CA GLN A 254 13.94 7.56 26.97
C GLN A 254 14.91 6.60 26.28
N VAL A 255 14.90 6.55 24.94
CA VAL A 255 15.84 5.72 24.17
C VAL A 255 17.29 6.17 24.39
N GLN A 256 17.54 7.47 24.48
CA GLN A 256 18.87 8.02 24.77
C GLN A 256 19.37 7.62 26.16
N HIS A 257 18.50 7.67 27.18
CA HIS A 257 18.86 7.21 28.53
C HIS A 257 19.19 5.71 28.54
N ILE A 258 18.35 4.87 27.91
CA ILE A 258 18.61 3.42 27.81
C ILE A 258 19.93 3.13 27.07
N ALA A 259 20.22 3.85 25.99
CA ALA A 259 21.47 3.68 25.25
C ALA A 259 22.69 4.07 26.10
N LYS A 260 22.60 5.17 26.85
CA LYS A 260 23.67 5.61 27.76
C LYS A 260 23.93 4.59 28.88
N ASP A 261 22.87 4.08 29.51
CA ASP A 261 22.98 3.10 30.59
C ASP A 261 23.58 1.77 30.11
N ARG A 262 23.37 1.42 28.83
CA ARG A 262 23.93 0.21 28.19
C ARG A 262 25.31 0.41 27.57
N GLY A 263 25.82 1.64 27.51
CA GLY A 263 27.07 1.96 26.80
C GLY A 263 26.96 1.85 25.27
N GLU A 264 25.75 1.91 24.71
CA GLU A 264 25.49 1.88 23.27
C GLU A 264 25.58 3.29 22.66
N LYS A 265 25.69 3.37 21.32
CA LYS A 265 25.69 4.66 20.60
C LYS A 265 24.36 5.39 20.80
N CYS A 266 24.42 6.53 21.50
CA CYS A 266 23.24 7.36 21.79
C CYS A 266 22.69 8.04 20.51
N PRO A 267 21.43 7.79 20.12
CA PRO A 267 20.84 8.44 18.93
C PRO A 267 20.57 9.91 19.19
N THR A 268 20.91 10.79 18.25
CA THR A 268 20.67 12.25 18.37
C THR A 268 19.42 12.72 17.62
N LYS A 269 18.89 11.89 16.72
CA LYS A 269 17.67 12.15 15.94
C LYS A 269 16.65 11.04 16.14
N VAL A 270 15.40 11.30 15.74
CA VAL A 270 14.32 10.32 15.76
C VAL A 270 14.59 9.22 14.71
N THR A 271 15.13 8.09 15.18
CA THR A 271 15.47 6.91 14.35
C THR A 271 14.36 5.87 14.33
N ASN A 272 14.55 4.79 13.57
CA ASN A 272 13.66 3.62 13.59
C ASN A 272 13.51 3.02 15.00
N GLN A 273 14.56 3.08 15.82
CA GLN A 273 14.55 2.58 17.20
C GLN A 273 13.52 3.33 18.06
N VAL A 274 13.39 4.65 17.89
CA VAL A 274 12.41 5.47 18.61
C VAL A 274 10.99 5.06 18.24
N PHE A 275 10.71 4.81 16.95
CA PHE A 275 9.40 4.32 16.51
C PHE A 275 9.07 2.92 17.03
N ARG A 276 10.07 2.02 17.08
CA ARG A 276 9.90 0.68 17.70
C ARG A 276 9.63 0.79 19.19
N TYR A 277 10.35 1.66 19.89
CA TYR A 277 10.16 1.90 21.31
C TYR A 277 8.76 2.47 21.60
N ALA A 278 8.30 3.48 20.85
CA ALA A 278 6.96 4.04 20.99
C ALA A 278 5.86 2.98 20.85
N LYS A 279 5.98 2.08 19.86
CA LYS A 279 5.05 0.96 19.68
C LYS A 279 5.06 0.01 20.88
N LYS A 280 6.25 -0.31 21.43
CA LYS A 280 6.40 -1.15 22.63
C LYS A 280 5.83 -0.48 23.88
N ALA A 281 5.93 0.83 23.98
CA ALA A 281 5.39 1.65 25.07
C ALA A 281 3.87 1.89 24.98
N GLY A 282 3.18 1.26 24.01
CA GLY A 282 1.73 1.37 23.85
C GLY A 282 1.26 2.53 22.96
N ALA A 283 2.16 3.36 22.45
CA ALA A 283 1.84 4.45 21.51
C ALA A 283 1.78 3.95 20.06
N SER A 284 0.90 2.96 19.80
CA SER A 284 0.73 2.32 18.49
C SER A 284 0.26 3.27 17.38
N TYR A 285 -0.33 4.41 17.75
CA TYR A 285 -0.71 5.47 16.84
C TYR A 285 0.51 6.20 16.24
N ILE A 286 1.68 6.21 16.88
CA ILE A 286 2.86 6.86 16.31
C ILE A 286 3.52 5.93 15.27
N ASN A 287 3.70 6.41 14.04
CA ASN A 287 4.37 5.67 12.98
C ASN A 287 5.24 6.53 12.07
N LYS A 288 6.33 5.95 11.56
CA LYS A 288 7.36 6.64 10.77
C LYS A 288 6.81 7.34 9.52
N PRO A 289 5.97 6.71 8.66
CA PRO A 289 5.44 7.39 7.48
C PRO A 289 4.63 8.64 7.83
N LYS A 290 3.75 8.56 8.82
CA LYS A 290 2.92 9.68 9.27
C LYS A 290 3.76 10.83 9.82
N MET A 291 4.71 10.54 10.71
CA MET A 291 5.58 11.58 11.29
C MET A 291 6.50 12.23 10.24
N ARG A 292 7.00 11.47 9.26
CA ARG A 292 7.78 12.06 8.16
C ARG A 292 6.92 12.92 7.24
N HIS A 293 5.65 12.60 7.10
CA HIS A 293 4.75 13.31 6.19
C HIS A 293 4.51 14.76 6.61
N TYR A 294 4.43 15.04 7.92
CA TYR A 294 4.03 16.36 8.45
C TYR A 294 5.15 17.13 9.14
N VAL A 295 6.40 16.66 9.09
CA VAL A 295 7.48 17.27 9.89
C VAL A 295 7.78 18.72 9.48
N HIS A 296 7.56 19.10 8.22
CA HIS A 296 7.67 20.50 7.81
C HIS A 296 6.53 21.36 8.38
N CYS A 297 5.30 20.83 8.52
CA CYS A 297 4.21 21.54 9.20
C CYS A 297 4.57 21.81 10.67
N TYR A 298 5.14 20.80 11.34
CA TYR A 298 5.63 20.95 12.71
C TYR A 298 6.83 21.92 12.80
N ALA A 299 7.71 21.91 11.80
CA ALA A 299 8.80 22.88 11.69
C ALA A 299 8.28 24.32 11.60
N LEU A 300 7.26 24.56 10.77
CA LEU A 300 6.64 25.88 10.69
C LEU A 300 6.06 26.30 12.05
N HIS A 301 5.32 25.41 12.71
CA HIS A 301 4.79 25.68 14.05
C HIS A 301 5.87 25.99 15.10
N CYS A 302 7.05 25.39 15.00
CA CYS A 302 8.16 25.66 15.92
C CYS A 302 8.93 26.95 15.60
N LEU A 303 9.15 27.24 14.32
CA LEU A 303 9.95 28.41 13.89
C LEU A 303 9.14 29.69 13.88
N ASP A 304 7.86 29.61 13.56
CA ASP A 304 6.94 30.74 13.47
C ASP A 304 5.50 30.27 13.79
N GLU A 305 5.19 30.27 15.09
CA GLU A 305 3.89 29.84 15.58
C GLU A 305 2.77 30.76 15.09
N GLU A 306 3.03 32.06 14.95
CA GLU A 306 2.04 33.05 14.49
C GLU A 306 1.64 32.78 13.04
N VAL A 307 2.61 32.62 12.13
CA VAL A 307 2.34 32.28 10.73
C VAL A 307 1.69 30.90 10.60
N SER A 308 2.09 29.93 11.42
CA SER A 308 1.44 28.61 11.47
C SER A 308 -0.04 28.72 11.86
N ASN A 309 -0.34 29.51 12.89
CA ASN A 309 -1.69 29.71 13.42
C ASN A 309 -2.58 30.46 12.43
N GLU A 310 -2.04 31.49 11.77
CA GLU A 310 -2.75 32.22 10.72
C GLU A 310 -3.05 31.30 9.53
N LEU A 311 -2.06 30.53 9.07
CA LEU A 311 -2.26 29.58 7.97
C LEU A 311 -3.33 28.53 8.29
N ARG A 312 -3.41 28.07 9.54
CA ARG A 312 -4.47 27.15 10.00
C ARG A 312 -5.85 27.81 9.93
N ARG A 313 -5.99 29.05 10.42
CA ARG A 313 -7.24 29.84 10.35
C ARG A 313 -7.70 30.04 8.92
N CYS A 314 -6.83 30.56 8.05
CA CYS A 314 -7.17 30.81 6.64
C CYS A 314 -7.59 29.55 5.87
N PHE A 315 -6.96 28.40 6.14
CA PHE A 315 -7.32 27.15 5.46
C PHE A 315 -8.61 26.53 6.02
N LYS A 316 -8.88 26.68 7.31
CA LYS A 316 -10.13 26.24 7.91
C LYS A 316 -11.32 27.08 7.41
N GLU A 317 -11.19 28.40 7.39
CA GLU A 317 -12.23 29.32 6.90
C GLU A 317 -12.61 29.01 5.44
N ARG A 318 -11.63 28.70 4.61
CA ARG A 318 -11.83 28.29 3.21
C ARG A 318 -12.33 26.85 3.04
N GLY A 319 -12.47 26.08 4.12
CA GLY A 319 -12.91 24.68 4.07
C GLY A 319 -11.93 23.74 3.35
N GLU A 320 -10.65 24.08 3.36
CA GLU A 320 -9.62 23.34 2.63
C GLU A 320 -9.24 22.02 3.32
N ASN A 321 -8.83 21.04 2.52
CA ASN A 321 -8.37 19.77 3.08
C ASN A 321 -6.94 19.86 3.66
N VAL A 322 -6.59 18.91 4.52
CA VAL A 322 -5.26 18.83 5.16
C VAL A 322 -4.12 18.73 4.14
N GLY A 323 -4.37 18.12 2.98
CA GLY A 323 -3.39 18.04 1.90
C GLY A 323 -3.00 19.42 1.37
N ALA A 324 -3.99 20.28 1.11
CA ALA A 324 -3.78 21.65 0.66
C ALA A 324 -3.04 22.49 1.72
N TRP A 325 -3.50 22.45 2.97
CA TRP A 325 -2.84 23.13 4.10
C TRP A 325 -1.39 22.67 4.26
N ARG A 326 -1.15 21.35 4.20
CA ARG A 326 0.18 20.76 4.30
C ARG A 326 1.11 21.27 3.20
N GLN A 327 0.64 21.38 1.95
CA GLN A 327 1.47 21.92 0.86
C GLN A 327 1.77 23.40 1.06
N ALA A 328 0.80 24.17 1.56
CA ALA A 328 1.00 25.60 1.82
C ALA A 328 2.05 25.88 2.90
N CYS A 329 2.27 24.96 3.84
CA CYS A 329 3.30 25.08 4.88
C CYS A 329 4.73 25.19 4.33
N TYR A 330 5.01 24.77 3.09
CA TYR A 330 6.37 24.88 2.52
C TYR A 330 6.75 26.32 2.21
N LYS A 331 5.81 27.14 1.72
CA LYS A 331 6.09 28.52 1.29
C LYS A 331 6.69 29.40 2.41
N PRO A 332 6.09 29.50 3.62
CA PRO A 332 6.66 30.30 4.70
C PRO A 332 8.02 29.76 5.17
N LEU A 333 8.23 28.44 5.18
CA LEU A 333 9.53 27.85 5.55
C LEU A 333 10.65 28.22 4.57
N VAL A 334 10.34 28.24 3.27
CA VAL A 334 11.30 28.69 2.26
C VAL A 334 11.62 30.18 2.44
N ALA A 335 10.63 31.01 2.77
CA ALA A 335 10.86 32.42 3.09
C ALA A 335 11.77 32.60 4.32
N ILE A 336 11.56 31.81 5.38
CA ILE A 336 12.44 31.78 6.56
C ILE A 336 13.87 31.37 6.16
N ALA A 337 14.01 30.35 5.32
CA ALA A 337 15.31 29.92 4.83
C ALA A 337 16.02 31.02 4.01
N ALA A 338 15.29 31.75 3.17
CA ALA A 338 15.83 32.85 2.39
C ALA A 338 16.40 33.98 3.28
N LEU A 339 15.75 34.26 4.41
CA LEU A 339 16.21 35.26 5.39
C LEU A 339 17.45 34.84 6.17
N GLN A 340 17.73 33.53 6.26
CA GLN A 340 18.83 32.96 7.05
C GLN A 340 19.90 32.29 6.18
N GLY A 341 20.13 32.80 4.96
CA GLY A 341 21.24 32.36 4.11
C GLY A 341 21.04 31.00 3.44
N TRP A 342 19.80 30.52 3.33
CA TRP A 342 19.40 29.27 2.67
C TRP A 342 19.89 27.96 3.30
N ASP A 343 20.44 28.00 4.53
CA ASP A 343 20.88 26.81 5.24
C ASP A 343 19.78 26.24 6.13
N ILE A 344 18.88 25.44 5.53
CA ILE A 344 17.77 24.82 6.26
C ILE A 344 18.22 23.80 7.31
N ASP A 345 19.41 23.20 7.16
CA ASP A 345 19.98 22.30 8.18
C ASP A 345 20.34 23.07 9.44
N ALA A 346 21.04 24.19 9.29
CA ALA A 346 21.39 25.06 10.41
C ALA A 346 20.13 25.53 11.15
N ILE A 347 19.09 25.91 10.42
CA ILE A 347 17.79 26.33 11.01
C ILE A 347 17.18 25.22 11.86
N PHE A 348 17.12 24.00 11.32
CA PHE A 348 16.59 22.85 12.07
C PHE A 348 17.47 22.52 13.29
N ASN A 349 18.79 22.52 13.13
CA ASN A 349 19.72 22.16 14.19
C ASN A 349 19.79 23.21 15.31
N ALA A 350 19.53 24.49 15.01
CA ALA A 350 19.49 25.57 16.00
C ALA A 350 18.27 25.50 16.91
N HIS A 351 17.15 24.93 16.44
CA HIS A 351 15.91 24.88 17.22
C HIS A 351 15.82 23.61 18.09
N PRO A 352 15.67 23.71 19.43
CA PRO A 352 15.72 22.55 20.35
C PRO A 352 14.70 21.44 20.07
N ARG A 353 13.52 21.78 19.53
CA ARG A 353 12.48 20.81 19.16
C ARG A 353 12.67 20.21 17.76
N LEU A 354 13.41 20.88 16.87
CA LEU A 354 13.57 20.46 15.46
C LEU A 354 14.90 19.75 15.19
N SER A 355 15.92 20.00 16.01
CA SER A 355 17.27 19.41 15.85
C SER A 355 17.26 17.88 15.87
N ILE A 356 16.28 17.28 16.53
CA ILE A 356 16.06 15.83 16.59
C ILE A 356 15.38 15.26 15.33
N TRP A 357 14.88 16.10 14.44
CA TRP A 357 14.23 15.68 13.20
C TRP A 357 15.18 15.79 12.01
N TYR A 358 14.92 14.98 10.99
CA TYR A 358 15.59 15.12 9.70
C TYR A 358 14.81 16.13 8.84
N VAL A 359 15.52 17.02 8.16
CA VAL A 359 14.88 17.95 7.22
C VAL A 359 14.28 17.16 6.05
N PRO A 360 13.01 17.37 5.68
CA PRO A 360 12.39 16.73 4.54
C PRO A 360 13.12 17.00 3.23
N THR A 361 13.32 15.95 2.44
CA THR A 361 13.92 16.05 1.10
C THR A 361 13.21 17.08 0.23
N LYS A 362 11.86 17.10 0.27
CA LYS A 362 11.08 18.07 -0.51
C LYS A 362 11.33 19.52 -0.07
N LEU A 363 11.50 19.77 1.23
CA LEU A 363 11.79 21.11 1.74
C LEU A 363 13.18 21.57 1.27
N ARG A 364 14.19 20.71 1.37
CA ARG A 364 15.55 21.00 0.83
C ARG A 364 15.49 21.36 -0.65
N GLN A 365 14.82 20.53 -1.46
CA GLN A 365 14.70 20.76 -2.90
C GLN A 365 14.05 22.11 -3.22
N LEU A 366 13.01 22.50 -2.48
CA LEU A 366 12.35 23.80 -2.67
C LEU A 366 13.27 24.96 -2.29
N CYS A 367 14.00 24.87 -1.17
CA CYS A 367 14.97 25.89 -0.78
C CYS A 367 16.09 26.04 -1.83
N HIS A 368 16.62 24.93 -2.36
CA HIS A 368 17.64 24.97 -3.41
C HIS A 368 17.11 25.56 -4.72
N ALA A 369 15.90 25.19 -5.14
CA ALA A 369 15.28 25.72 -6.35
C ALA A 369 15.09 27.24 -6.26
N GLU A 370 14.51 27.72 -5.15
CA GLU A 370 14.25 29.15 -4.93
C GLU A 370 15.53 29.97 -4.74
N ARG A 371 16.56 29.41 -4.08
CA ARG A 371 17.89 30.02 -4.02
C ARG A 371 18.48 30.26 -5.41
N ASN A 372 18.39 29.25 -6.28
CA ASN A 372 18.92 29.35 -7.65
C ASN A 372 18.12 30.36 -8.48
N THR A 373 16.79 30.38 -8.33
CA THR A 373 15.94 31.39 -8.97
C THR A 373 16.29 32.81 -8.51
N ASN A 374 16.43 33.03 -7.21
CA ASN A 374 16.81 34.34 -6.66
C ASN A 374 18.21 34.77 -7.12
N ALA A 375 19.19 33.87 -7.11
CA ALA A 375 20.54 34.16 -7.62
C ALA A 375 20.53 34.52 -9.12
N ALA A 376 19.74 33.80 -9.92
CA ALA A 376 19.58 34.10 -11.34
C ALA A 376 18.94 35.48 -11.56
N SER A 377 17.86 35.81 -10.84
CA SER A 377 17.21 37.13 -10.91
C SER A 377 18.14 38.27 -10.49
N SER A 378 18.96 38.08 -9.44
CA SER A 378 19.95 39.07 -9.02
C SER A 378 21.08 39.25 -10.05
N SER A 379 21.50 38.18 -10.74
CA SER A 379 22.54 38.28 -11.78
C SER A 379 22.08 39.00 -13.06
N VAL A 380 20.80 38.87 -13.44
CA VAL A 380 20.23 39.57 -14.61
C VAL A 380 20.06 41.07 -14.36
N SER A 381 19.90 41.47 -13.10
CA SER A 381 19.69 42.87 -12.71
C SER A 381 20.97 43.73 -12.79
N VAL A 382 22.15 43.12 -12.84
CA VAL A 382 23.45 43.82 -12.86
C VAL A 382 23.95 44.07 -14.31
N GLY A 383 23.25 43.55 -15.32
CA GLY A 383 23.65 43.66 -16.73
C GLY A 383 23.28 44.96 -17.46
N THR A 384 22.53 45.89 -16.85
CA THR A 384 21.93 47.03 -17.55
C THR A 384 22.38 48.40 -17.04
N ALA A 385 23.60 48.51 -16.49
CA ALA A 385 24.15 49.79 -16.05
C ALA A 385 25.61 49.96 -16.48
N HIS A 386 25.87 50.00 -17.79
CA HIS A 386 27.05 50.68 -18.32
C HIS A 386 26.89 51.06 -19.79
N LEU A 387 26.42 52.29 -20.05
CA LEU A 387 26.81 53.03 -21.25
C LEU A 387 27.15 54.47 -20.82
N PRO A 388 28.44 54.86 -20.83
CA PRO A 388 28.83 56.25 -20.93
C PRO A 388 28.90 56.59 -22.43
N PHE A 389 28.14 57.59 -22.85
CA PHE A 389 28.56 58.76 -23.63
C PHE A 389 27.34 59.57 -24.07
#